data_AF-A0A9X5XNX7-F1
#
_entry.id   AF-A0A9X5XNX7-F1
#
_cell.length_a   1.000
_cell.length_b   1.000
_cell.length_c   1.000
_cell.angle_alpha   90.00
_cell.angle_beta   90.00
_cell.angle_gamma   90.00
#
_symmetry.space_group_name_H-M   'P 1'
#
loop_
_entity.id
_entity.type
_entity.pdbx_description
1 polymer ?
#
loop_
_entity_poly.entity_id
_entity_poly.type
_entity_poly.pdbx_seq_one_letter_code
_entity_poly.pdbx_strand_id
1 'polypeptide(L)'
;MATENWKGVKVRYQLLTKGTRRYGETMDGGKPQFIVAHDTGNINTTAQSNVTYYENTYNIPWNNVASAHIFVDDKECIICIPTTEKAWHVLYDAPTDNIWYNKDANDVAIGVEICYFSDRERSRKALDNGARVLAYLAEYWHIDYKTRMPGHQDIQADKQDPGNALEASGYGRNTSNLDKLVAKYYKQNVKVKATPVKVEKGSTSFTREEFVKWLKSTVGKQYDYDLYAAFQCVDYANVGWDKLFGHGLKGNGAKDIPFNDYNKDKFKNEATVYKNTPSFLAKPGDLVVWGEQMGYGWGHVAWVVEATLDYIVVLEQNWLGGGWTSGPINNGTGWETVTRRKHEYDTQMWFIRPKFSNKKAESKLLKKSKEKKKEKQITWNWKGRFTTNTTIKVRRSPSLKGSVVPSSDWLLSNQWVDFVSITKKDGYWWAKFKYPTNPSSGYFYCALCKITDKQERIKKEKYWGSIKWK
;
A
#
# COMPACT_ATOMS: atom_id res chain seq x y z
N MET A 1 -11.06 1.52 3.13
CA MET A 1 -12.46 1.39 3.60
C MET A 1 -12.52 0.23 4.57
N ALA A 2 -13.38 0.29 5.59
CA ALA A 2 -13.57 -0.84 6.51
C ALA A 2 -14.03 -2.08 5.72
N THR A 3 -13.38 -3.22 5.94
CA THR A 3 -13.72 -4.49 5.32
C THR A 3 -14.76 -5.24 6.14
N GLU A 4 -14.77 -5.04 7.46
CA GLU A 4 -15.68 -5.71 8.39
C GLU A 4 -16.17 -4.78 9.51
N ASN A 5 -17.13 -5.28 10.28
CA ASN A 5 -17.61 -4.63 11.50
C ASN A 5 -17.68 -5.67 12.64
N TRP A 6 -16.87 -5.49 13.68
CA TRP A 6 -16.86 -6.39 14.84
C TRP A 6 -17.51 -5.69 16.03
N LYS A 7 -18.74 -6.09 16.34
CA LYS A 7 -19.53 -5.56 17.47
C LYS A 7 -19.58 -4.02 17.49
N GLY A 8 -19.69 -3.38 16.33
CA GLY A 8 -19.74 -1.92 16.17
C GLY A 8 -18.40 -1.27 15.85
N VAL A 9 -17.28 -1.98 15.95
CA VAL A 9 -15.94 -1.47 15.60
C VAL A 9 -15.69 -1.65 14.11
N LYS A 10 -15.22 -0.60 13.43
CA LYS A 10 -14.82 -0.67 12.02
C LYS A 10 -13.49 -1.41 11.92
N VAL A 11 -13.47 -2.50 11.16
CA VAL A 11 -12.28 -3.34 11.00
C VAL A 11 -11.80 -3.25 9.57
N ARG A 12 -10.49 -3.15 9.37
CA ARG A 12 -9.88 -3.30 8.06
C ARG A 12 -8.63 -4.12 8.10
N TYR A 13 -8.40 -4.87 7.02
CA TYR A 13 -7.12 -5.49 6.75
C TYR A 13 -6.15 -4.46 6.17
N GLN A 14 -5.01 -4.29 6.82
CA GLN A 14 -3.81 -3.67 6.25
C GLN A 14 -2.64 -4.58 6.60
N LEU A 15 -2.60 -5.72 5.92
CA LEU A 15 -1.54 -6.70 6.15
C LEU A 15 -0.18 -6.07 5.87
N LEU A 16 0.74 -6.26 6.83
CA LEU A 16 2.14 -5.96 6.65
C LEU A 16 2.69 -6.78 5.48
N THR A 17 3.73 -6.25 4.85
CA THR A 17 4.39 -6.95 3.76
C THR A 17 5.05 -8.24 4.30
N LYS A 18 4.86 -9.39 3.63
CA LYS A 18 5.54 -10.64 4.02
C LYS A 18 7.05 -10.48 3.90
N GLY A 19 7.82 -11.20 4.73
CA GLY A 19 9.27 -11.02 4.83
C GLY A 19 9.69 -9.77 5.59
N THR A 20 8.78 -9.21 6.40
CA THR A 20 9.05 -8.04 7.26
C THR A 20 8.72 -8.42 8.71
N ARG A 21 8.11 -7.52 9.50
CA ARG A 21 7.51 -7.87 10.79
C ARG A 21 6.33 -8.85 10.67
N ARG A 22 5.87 -9.14 9.46
CA ARG A 22 5.04 -10.30 9.13
C ARG A 22 5.88 -11.33 8.41
N TYR A 23 6.13 -12.44 9.08
CA TYR A 23 6.94 -13.52 8.56
C TYR A 23 6.15 -14.41 7.59
N GLY A 24 4.86 -14.64 7.86
CA GLY A 24 3.98 -15.40 6.97
C GLY A 24 3.90 -16.90 7.28
N GLU A 25 4.53 -17.36 8.37
CA GLU A 25 4.40 -18.73 8.86
C GLU A 25 3.04 -18.92 9.51
N THR A 26 2.42 -20.07 9.25
CA THR A 26 1.16 -20.46 9.86
C THR A 26 1.39 -20.82 11.32
N MET A 27 0.51 -20.35 12.21
CA MET A 27 0.57 -20.72 13.62
C MET A 27 0.38 -22.23 13.83
N ASP A 28 0.91 -22.76 14.94
CA ASP A 28 0.86 -24.17 15.28
C ASP A 28 -0.59 -24.69 15.30
N GLY A 29 -0.88 -25.69 14.47
CA GLY A 29 -2.22 -26.26 14.32
C GLY A 29 -3.19 -25.41 13.48
N GLY A 30 -2.72 -24.32 12.85
CA GLY A 30 -3.46 -23.51 11.88
C GLY A 30 -4.59 -22.65 12.44
N LYS A 31 -4.76 -22.61 13.77
CA LYS A 31 -5.78 -21.83 14.47
C LYS A 31 -5.30 -21.43 15.87
N PRO A 32 -5.74 -20.27 16.38
CA PRO A 32 -5.29 -19.78 17.67
C PRO A 32 -5.89 -20.60 18.81
N GLN A 33 -5.11 -20.80 19.87
CA GLN A 33 -5.52 -21.52 21.06
C GLN A 33 -5.88 -20.59 22.22
N PHE A 34 -5.30 -19.39 22.25
CA PHE A 34 -5.62 -18.32 23.18
C PHE A 34 -5.34 -16.94 22.56
N ILE A 35 -5.66 -15.88 23.28
CA ILE A 35 -5.46 -14.49 22.86
C ILE A 35 -4.62 -13.80 23.95
N VAL A 36 -3.65 -12.96 23.62
CA VAL A 36 -2.98 -12.12 24.60
C VAL A 36 -3.44 -10.68 24.39
N ALA A 37 -4.00 -10.08 25.43
CA ALA A 37 -4.38 -8.68 25.42
C ALA A 37 -3.16 -7.82 25.78
N HIS A 38 -2.82 -6.90 24.89
CA HIS A 38 -1.72 -5.96 25.02
C HIS A 38 -2.26 -4.52 25.04
N ASP A 39 -1.42 -3.60 25.49
CA ASP A 39 -1.51 -2.20 25.14
C ASP A 39 -0.22 -1.75 24.47
N THR A 40 -0.34 -0.73 23.62
CA THR A 40 0.76 -0.33 22.72
C THR A 40 2.06 0.09 23.42
N GLY A 41 2.05 0.27 24.75
CA GLY A 41 3.15 0.86 25.52
C GLY A 41 3.55 2.29 25.10
N ASN A 42 2.80 2.90 24.17
CA ASN A 42 3.15 4.13 23.48
C ASN A 42 1.96 5.08 23.47
N ILE A 43 1.90 5.95 24.48
CA ILE A 43 0.84 6.94 24.63
C ILE A 43 0.67 7.80 23.37
N ASN A 44 -0.57 8.09 23.02
CA ASN A 44 -0.97 8.94 21.88
C ASN A 44 -0.69 8.38 20.48
N THR A 45 -0.29 7.12 20.36
CA THR A 45 -0.21 6.44 19.06
C THR A 45 -1.58 5.92 18.61
N THR A 46 -1.84 5.98 17.31
CA THR A 46 -3.07 5.42 16.72
C THR A 46 -2.82 4.02 16.18
N ALA A 47 -3.87 3.26 15.89
CA ALA A 47 -3.72 1.94 15.26
C ALA A 47 -2.95 2.06 13.94
N GLN A 48 -3.25 3.09 13.14
CA GLN A 48 -2.52 3.36 11.90
C GLN A 48 -1.06 3.72 12.14
N SER A 49 -0.75 4.50 13.18
CA SER A 49 0.62 4.89 13.52
C SER A 49 1.47 3.66 13.84
N ASN A 50 0.96 2.75 14.66
CA ASN A 50 1.67 1.52 15.04
C ASN A 50 1.87 0.57 13.84
N VAL A 51 0.84 0.35 13.02
CA VAL A 51 0.98 -0.43 11.77
C VAL A 51 1.99 0.22 10.81
N THR A 52 2.00 1.55 10.70
CA THR A 52 2.98 2.27 9.89
C THR A 52 4.40 2.15 10.45
N TYR A 53 4.55 2.19 11.78
CA TYR A 53 5.83 1.96 12.42
C TYR A 53 6.34 0.55 12.07
N TYR A 54 5.52 -0.49 12.27
CA TYR A 54 5.91 -1.86 11.93
C TYR A 54 6.34 -2.03 10.46
N GLU A 55 5.61 -1.44 9.52
CA GLU A 55 5.92 -1.50 8.08
C GLU A 55 7.21 -0.72 7.70
N ASN A 56 7.65 0.21 8.54
CA ASN A 56 8.82 1.06 8.26
C ASN A 56 10.06 0.69 9.06
N THR A 57 9.92 -0.02 10.18
CA THR A 57 11.03 -0.42 11.06
C THR A 57 11.17 -1.94 11.13
N TYR A 58 10.97 -2.61 9.99
CA TYR A 58 11.03 -4.05 9.88
C TYR A 58 12.46 -4.60 9.77
N ASN A 59 13.39 -3.81 9.24
CA ASN A 59 14.79 -4.21 9.10
C ASN A 59 15.54 -3.95 10.42
N ILE A 60 15.24 -4.77 11.42
CA ILE A 60 15.88 -4.75 12.74
C ILE A 60 16.47 -6.12 13.06
N PRO A 61 17.50 -6.21 13.93
CA PRO A 61 18.05 -7.49 14.34
C PRO A 61 16.96 -8.42 14.88
N TRP A 62 17.05 -9.71 14.55
CA TRP A 62 16.02 -10.71 14.86
C TRP A 62 15.62 -10.74 16.34
N ASN A 63 16.61 -10.64 17.24
CA ASN A 63 16.40 -10.61 18.69
C ASN A 63 15.62 -9.37 19.20
N ASN A 64 15.37 -8.38 18.33
CA ASN A 64 14.56 -7.19 18.62
C ASN A 64 13.24 -7.18 17.84
N VAL A 65 12.95 -8.21 17.03
CA VAL A 65 11.72 -8.27 16.24
C VAL A 65 10.53 -8.44 17.17
N ALA A 66 9.62 -7.46 17.10
CA ALA A 66 8.33 -7.49 17.78
C ALA A 66 7.22 -7.20 16.77
N SER A 67 6.12 -7.94 16.88
CA SER A 67 4.97 -7.85 15.99
C SER A 67 3.71 -8.32 16.71
N ALA A 68 2.56 -7.81 16.28
CA ALA A 68 1.25 -8.16 16.82
C ALA A 68 0.27 -8.29 15.67
N HIS A 69 -0.85 -8.96 15.92
CA HIS A 69 -1.82 -9.23 14.87
C HIS A 69 -2.71 -8.03 14.58
N ILE A 70 -3.11 -7.34 15.64
CA ILE A 70 -4.21 -6.38 15.60
C ILE A 70 -3.85 -5.16 16.43
N PHE A 71 -4.10 -3.98 15.88
CA PHE A 71 -4.11 -2.71 16.63
C PHE A 71 -5.51 -2.12 16.66
N VAL A 72 -5.95 -1.68 17.84
CA VAL A 72 -7.29 -1.08 18.05
C VAL A 72 -7.16 0.29 18.70
N ASP A 73 -7.79 1.31 18.10
CA ASP A 73 -7.85 2.67 18.66
C ASP A 73 -9.29 3.17 18.82
N ASP A 74 -9.46 4.47 19.08
CA ASP A 74 -10.76 5.11 19.29
C ASP A 74 -11.68 5.09 18.04
N LYS A 75 -11.13 4.83 16.85
CA LYS A 75 -11.82 4.96 15.56
C LYS A 75 -11.96 3.64 14.82
N GLU A 76 -10.94 2.79 14.87
CA GLU A 76 -10.86 1.59 14.06
C GLU A 76 -10.03 0.47 14.69
N CYS A 77 -10.14 -0.70 14.07
CA CYS A 77 -9.30 -1.87 14.31
C CYS A 77 -8.61 -2.24 13.00
N ILE A 78 -7.29 -2.42 13.05
CA ILE A 78 -6.49 -2.79 11.89
C ILE A 78 -5.88 -4.17 12.16
N ILE A 79 -6.20 -5.13 11.30
CA ILE A 79 -5.53 -6.44 11.27
C ILE A 79 -4.34 -6.30 10.34
N CYS A 80 -3.14 -6.43 10.89
CA CYS A 80 -1.87 -6.26 10.18
C CYS A 80 -1.09 -7.57 10.02
N ILE A 81 -1.42 -8.61 10.78
CA ILE A 81 -1.03 -10.02 10.54
C ILE A 81 -2.30 -10.88 10.64
N PRO A 82 -2.56 -11.82 9.70
CA PRO A 82 -3.70 -12.72 9.81
C PRO A 82 -3.68 -13.49 11.13
N THR A 83 -4.83 -13.67 11.78
CA THR A 83 -4.94 -14.39 13.07
C THR A 83 -4.71 -15.91 12.98
N THR A 84 -4.15 -16.37 11.87
CA THR A 84 -3.72 -17.76 11.60
C THR A 84 -2.23 -17.84 11.28
N GLU A 85 -1.52 -16.71 11.29
CA GLU A 85 -0.06 -16.64 11.14
C GLU A 85 0.58 -16.41 12.52
N LYS A 86 1.87 -16.71 12.66
CA LYS A 86 2.63 -16.41 13.88
C LYS A 86 2.95 -14.92 13.98
N ALA A 87 3.13 -14.44 15.22
CA ALA A 87 3.65 -13.09 15.50
C ALA A 87 4.48 -13.11 16.80
N TRP A 88 5.49 -12.25 16.88
CA TRP A 88 6.39 -12.09 18.03
C TRP A 88 5.91 -11.00 18.99
N HIS A 89 4.97 -11.32 19.88
CA HIS A 89 4.38 -10.37 20.84
C HIS A 89 4.69 -10.70 22.31
N VAL A 90 5.24 -11.88 22.61
CA VAL A 90 5.69 -12.28 23.97
C VAL A 90 7.13 -12.79 23.88
N LEU A 91 7.94 -12.66 24.93
CA LEU A 91 9.28 -13.26 24.94
C LEU A 91 9.17 -14.79 25.01
N TYR A 92 9.93 -15.52 24.17
CA TYR A 92 9.98 -16.98 24.20
C TYR A 92 10.41 -17.56 25.56
N ASP A 93 11.22 -16.80 26.32
CA ASP A 93 11.68 -17.21 27.65
C ASP A 93 10.70 -16.86 28.78
N ALA A 94 9.52 -16.30 28.48
CA ALA A 94 8.46 -16.14 29.46
C ALA A 94 7.87 -17.54 29.75
N PRO A 95 7.98 -18.11 30.96
CA PRO A 95 7.59 -19.51 31.16
C PRO A 95 6.09 -19.68 31.40
N THR A 96 5.37 -18.61 31.73
CA THR A 96 4.00 -18.69 32.29
C THR A 96 2.98 -19.19 31.28
N ASP A 97 3.07 -18.76 30.02
CA ASP A 97 2.20 -19.23 28.95
C ASP A 97 2.43 -20.71 28.64
N ASN A 98 3.69 -21.16 28.60
CA ASN A 98 4.06 -22.57 28.47
C ASN A 98 3.50 -23.38 29.64
N ILE A 99 3.51 -22.86 30.87
CA ILE A 99 2.93 -23.53 32.03
C ILE A 99 1.39 -23.58 31.94
N TRP A 100 0.73 -22.48 31.55
CA TRP A 100 -0.73 -22.38 31.56
C TRP A 100 -1.39 -23.06 30.37
N TYR A 101 -0.73 -23.05 29.21
CA TYR A 101 -1.30 -23.47 27.93
C TYR A 101 -0.51 -24.58 27.23
N ASN A 102 0.63 -25.01 27.78
CA ASN A 102 1.51 -26.02 27.20
C ASN A 102 2.03 -25.65 25.80
N LYS A 103 2.10 -24.34 25.52
CA LYS A 103 2.45 -23.74 24.23
C LYS A 103 2.94 -22.29 24.41
N ASP A 104 3.85 -21.87 23.53
CA ASP A 104 4.36 -20.50 23.46
C ASP A 104 3.36 -19.57 22.79
N ALA A 105 3.16 -18.37 23.35
CA ALA A 105 2.20 -17.40 22.83
C ALA A 105 2.49 -16.95 21.38
N ASN A 106 3.75 -16.89 20.94
CA ASN A 106 4.08 -16.50 19.57
C ASN A 106 3.66 -17.55 18.54
N ASP A 107 3.61 -18.82 18.96
CA ASP A 107 3.29 -19.95 18.10
C ASP A 107 1.80 -20.23 17.98
N VAL A 108 0.98 -19.85 18.99
CA VAL A 108 -0.45 -20.23 19.03
C VAL A 108 -1.42 -19.12 19.46
N ALA A 109 -0.95 -17.92 19.83
CA ALA A 109 -1.82 -16.88 20.37
C ALA A 109 -1.94 -15.64 19.47
N ILE A 110 -3.14 -15.05 19.47
CA ILE A 110 -3.36 -13.73 18.85
C ILE A 110 -2.92 -12.64 19.83
N GLY A 111 -1.92 -11.85 19.46
CA GLY A 111 -1.62 -10.57 20.14
C GLY A 111 -2.51 -9.42 19.66
N VAL A 112 -3.28 -8.81 20.57
CA VAL A 112 -4.17 -7.66 20.30
C VAL A 112 -3.72 -6.43 21.09
N GLU A 113 -3.29 -5.40 20.37
CA GLU A 113 -2.72 -4.16 20.91
C GLU A 113 -3.77 -3.05 21.04
N ILE A 114 -4.06 -2.64 22.27
CA ILE A 114 -5.01 -1.55 22.57
C ILE A 114 -4.25 -0.23 22.67
N CYS A 115 -4.59 0.73 21.81
CA CYS A 115 -4.03 2.08 21.85
C CYS A 115 -4.60 2.88 23.04
N TYR A 116 -3.79 3.77 23.63
CA TYR A 116 -4.24 4.66 24.69
C TYR A 116 -3.65 6.07 24.54
N PHE A 117 -4.30 7.04 25.18
CA PHE A 117 -4.12 8.46 24.96
C PHE A 117 -4.01 9.23 26.27
N SER A 118 -3.40 10.41 26.23
CA SER A 118 -3.41 11.34 27.35
C SER A 118 -4.82 11.89 27.64
N ASP A 119 -5.70 11.88 26.64
CA ASP A 119 -7.12 12.16 26.81
C ASP A 119 -7.86 10.92 27.34
N ARG A 120 -8.42 11.03 28.55
CA ARG A 120 -9.07 9.91 29.25
C ARG A 120 -10.30 9.37 28.52
N GLU A 121 -11.13 10.24 27.92
CA GLU A 121 -12.35 9.79 27.22
C GLU A 121 -12.01 9.07 25.92
N ARG A 122 -10.97 9.52 25.22
CA ARG A 122 -10.42 8.84 24.06
C ARG A 122 -9.83 7.48 24.44
N SER A 123 -9.10 7.40 25.56
CA SER A 123 -8.62 6.11 26.10
C SER A 123 -9.76 5.16 26.44
N ARG A 124 -10.81 5.65 27.14
CA ARG A 124 -12.02 4.87 27.41
C ARG A 124 -12.65 4.35 26.13
N LYS A 125 -12.69 5.18 25.08
CA LYS A 125 -13.25 4.78 23.78
C LYS A 125 -12.40 3.71 23.09
N ALA A 126 -11.08 3.85 23.10
CA ALA A 126 -10.16 2.86 22.54
C ALA A 126 -10.22 1.53 23.31
N LEU A 127 -10.26 1.58 24.64
CA LEU A 127 -10.42 0.41 25.50
C LEU A 127 -11.77 -0.30 25.29
N ASP A 128 -12.86 0.46 25.13
CA ASP A 128 -14.18 -0.12 24.78
C ASP A 128 -14.16 -0.82 23.42
N ASN A 129 -13.52 -0.20 22.41
CA ASN A 129 -13.34 -0.83 21.11
C ASN A 129 -12.45 -2.10 21.22
N GLY A 130 -11.38 -2.06 22.02
CA GLY A 130 -10.52 -3.20 22.32
C GLY A 130 -11.29 -4.36 22.93
N ALA A 131 -12.11 -4.10 23.96
CA ALA A 131 -12.95 -5.11 24.60
C ALA A 131 -13.97 -5.74 23.63
N ARG A 132 -14.55 -4.94 22.72
CA ARG A 132 -15.44 -5.45 21.64
C ARG A 132 -14.70 -6.36 20.66
N VAL A 133 -13.48 -5.99 20.27
CA VAL A 133 -12.64 -6.79 19.37
C VAL A 133 -12.23 -8.11 20.03
N LEU A 134 -11.76 -8.07 21.28
CA LEU A 134 -11.42 -9.26 22.07
C LEU A 134 -12.62 -10.20 22.22
N ALA A 135 -13.80 -9.67 22.57
CA ALA A 135 -15.03 -10.46 22.66
C ALA A 135 -15.40 -11.13 21.32
N TYR A 136 -15.24 -10.42 20.20
CA TYR A 136 -15.50 -10.98 18.87
C TYR A 136 -14.53 -12.12 18.53
N LEU A 137 -13.23 -11.93 18.79
CA LEU A 137 -12.21 -12.94 18.52
C LEU A 137 -12.42 -14.19 19.38
N ALA A 138 -12.76 -14.01 20.65
CA ALA A 138 -13.08 -15.10 21.57
C ALA A 138 -14.28 -15.93 21.07
N GLU A 139 -15.34 -15.27 20.58
CA GLU A 139 -16.49 -15.96 19.98
C GLU A 139 -16.13 -16.69 18.69
N TYR A 140 -15.42 -16.01 17.79
CA TYR A 140 -15.09 -16.53 16.45
C TYR A 140 -14.18 -17.77 16.53
N TRP A 141 -13.21 -17.75 17.44
CA TRP A 141 -12.24 -18.84 17.61
C TRP A 141 -12.63 -19.84 18.70
N HIS A 142 -13.78 -19.65 19.35
CA HIS A 142 -14.23 -20.48 20.47
C HIS A 142 -13.22 -20.51 21.64
N ILE A 143 -12.66 -19.35 21.97
CA ILE A 143 -11.71 -19.16 23.07
C ILE A 143 -12.49 -18.66 24.29
N ASP A 144 -12.20 -19.24 25.46
CA ASP A 144 -12.76 -18.77 26.73
C ASP A 144 -12.04 -17.50 27.16
N TYR A 145 -12.77 -16.39 27.24
CA TYR A 145 -12.18 -15.08 27.51
C TYR A 145 -11.66 -14.90 28.94
N LYS A 146 -12.04 -15.78 29.90
CA LYS A 146 -11.57 -15.69 31.28
C LYS A 146 -10.32 -16.53 31.52
N THR A 147 -10.25 -17.69 30.88
CA THR A 147 -9.21 -18.69 31.17
C THR A 147 -8.17 -18.79 30.07
N ARG A 148 -8.45 -18.27 28.87
CA ARG A 148 -7.55 -18.32 27.70
C ARG A 148 -7.42 -16.97 27.02
N MET A 149 -7.45 -15.89 27.80
CA MET A 149 -7.17 -14.54 27.32
C MET A 149 -6.46 -13.67 28.38
N PRO A 150 -5.21 -13.99 28.74
CA PRO A 150 -4.45 -13.22 29.71
C PRO A 150 -4.08 -11.83 29.16
N GLY A 151 -3.80 -10.88 30.05
CA GLY A 151 -2.99 -9.72 29.70
C GLY A 151 -1.51 -10.10 29.60
N HIS A 152 -0.71 -9.33 28.85
CA HIS A 152 0.74 -9.61 28.76
C HIS A 152 1.42 -9.62 30.14
N GLN A 153 1.04 -8.68 31.01
CA GLN A 153 1.50 -8.60 32.41
C GLN A 153 1.18 -9.84 33.25
N ASP A 154 0.19 -10.64 32.87
CA ASP A 154 -0.18 -11.86 33.60
C ASP A 154 0.76 -13.03 33.26
N ILE A 155 1.37 -13.00 32.07
CA ILE A 155 2.23 -14.09 31.57
C ILE A 155 3.72 -13.72 31.51
N GLN A 156 4.05 -12.42 31.53
CA GLN A 156 5.43 -11.95 31.48
C GLN A 156 5.71 -10.91 32.57
N ALA A 157 6.63 -11.24 33.48
CA ALA A 157 6.81 -10.54 34.77
C ALA A 157 7.30 -9.08 34.66
N ASP A 158 8.03 -8.71 33.62
CA ASP A 158 8.55 -7.35 33.40
C ASP A 158 7.54 -6.44 32.64
N LYS A 159 6.33 -6.93 32.39
CA LYS A 159 5.30 -6.23 31.61
C LYS A 159 4.20 -5.63 32.49
N GLN A 160 3.59 -4.56 31.97
CA GLN A 160 2.51 -3.82 32.64
C GLN A 160 1.28 -3.63 31.75
N ASP A 161 1.31 -4.17 30.54
CA ASP A 161 0.22 -4.06 29.59
C ASP A 161 -0.71 -5.29 29.69
N PRO A 162 -2.04 -5.12 29.48
CA PRO A 162 -2.75 -3.93 29.03
C PRO A 162 -3.08 -2.93 30.16
N GLY A 163 -2.42 -3.05 31.31
CA GLY A 163 -2.62 -2.22 32.49
C GLY A 163 -2.46 -0.72 32.25
N ASN A 164 -1.59 -0.27 31.32
CA ASN A 164 -1.44 1.15 31.02
C ASN A 164 -2.71 1.71 30.36
N ALA A 165 -3.30 0.97 29.42
CA ALA A 165 -4.56 1.38 28.79
C ALA A 165 -5.73 1.40 29.77
N LEU A 166 -5.77 0.46 30.73
CA LEU A 166 -6.75 0.44 31.82
C LEU A 166 -6.62 1.69 32.71
N GLU A 167 -5.41 2.00 33.15
CA GLU A 167 -5.13 3.16 34.00
C GLU A 167 -5.43 4.50 33.29
N ALA A 168 -4.99 4.64 32.03
CA ALA A 168 -5.29 5.81 31.22
C ALA A 168 -6.80 6.05 31.04
N SER A 169 -7.60 4.98 31.09
CA SER A 169 -9.06 5.01 31.02
C SER A 169 -9.75 5.27 32.38
N GLY A 170 -8.98 5.37 33.46
CA GLY A 170 -9.47 5.58 34.82
C GLY A 170 -9.89 4.30 35.56
N TYR A 171 -9.40 3.15 35.13
CA TYR A 171 -9.49 1.89 35.87
C TYR A 171 -8.18 1.63 36.64
N GLY A 172 -8.14 0.62 37.51
CA GLY A 172 -6.87 0.08 38.01
C GLY A 172 -6.23 -0.85 36.98
N ARG A 173 -4.90 -1.07 37.08
CA ARG A 173 -4.12 -1.90 36.13
C ARG A 173 -4.42 -3.41 36.16
N ASN A 174 -5.28 -3.88 37.05
CA ASN A 174 -5.62 -5.29 37.16
C ASN A 174 -6.43 -5.76 35.94
N THR A 175 -5.99 -6.83 35.28
CA THR A 175 -6.56 -7.40 34.05
C THR A 175 -8.00 -7.89 34.21
N SER A 176 -8.44 -8.22 35.43
CA SER A 176 -9.86 -8.51 35.71
C SER A 176 -10.80 -7.32 35.40
N ASN A 177 -10.28 -6.09 35.32
CA ASN A 177 -11.06 -4.95 34.82
C ASN A 177 -11.34 -5.06 33.33
N LEU A 178 -10.39 -5.56 32.54
CA LEU A 178 -10.60 -5.85 31.12
C LEU A 178 -11.62 -6.99 30.94
N ASP A 179 -11.55 -8.04 31.75
CA ASP A 179 -12.54 -9.14 31.72
C ASP A 179 -13.98 -8.64 31.90
N LYS A 180 -14.18 -7.71 32.84
CA LYS A 180 -15.50 -7.09 33.07
C LYS A 180 -15.98 -6.29 31.86
N LEU A 181 -15.08 -5.68 31.10
CA LEU A 181 -15.42 -4.93 29.89
C LEU A 181 -15.76 -5.89 28.74
N VAL A 182 -14.95 -6.93 28.55
CA VAL A 182 -15.16 -7.97 27.52
C VAL A 182 -16.47 -8.71 27.77
N ALA A 183 -16.79 -9.03 29.02
CA ALA A 183 -18.01 -9.71 29.43
C ALA A 183 -19.30 -9.01 28.96
N LYS A 184 -19.28 -7.68 28.81
CA LYS A 184 -20.44 -6.90 28.31
C LYS A 184 -20.79 -7.25 26.85
N TYR A 185 -19.81 -7.73 26.09
CA TYR A 185 -19.90 -7.93 24.66
C TYR A 185 -19.84 -9.40 24.25
N TYR A 186 -19.22 -10.24 25.08
CA TYR A 186 -19.09 -11.67 24.85
C TYR A 186 -20.44 -12.40 24.97
N LYS A 187 -20.66 -13.36 24.09
CA LYS A 187 -21.81 -14.25 24.03
C LYS A 187 -21.34 -15.66 23.79
N GLN A 188 -21.80 -16.60 24.60
CA GLN A 188 -21.44 -18.00 24.45
C GLN A 188 -22.12 -18.62 23.22
N ASN A 189 -21.41 -19.52 22.52
CA ASN A 189 -21.95 -20.37 21.43
C ASN A 189 -22.54 -19.64 20.21
N VAL A 190 -22.04 -18.45 19.86
CA VAL A 190 -22.50 -17.71 18.68
C VAL A 190 -21.74 -18.15 17.42
N LYS A 191 -22.46 -18.43 16.33
CA LYS A 191 -21.87 -18.58 15.00
C LYS A 191 -21.60 -17.20 14.39
N VAL A 192 -20.36 -16.75 14.46
CA VAL A 192 -19.91 -15.49 13.85
C VAL A 192 -19.67 -15.73 12.35
N LYS A 193 -20.40 -15.03 11.48
CA LYS A 193 -20.16 -15.05 10.02
C LYS A 193 -19.30 -13.85 9.63
N ALA A 194 -18.10 -14.09 9.08
CA ALA A 194 -17.32 -13.04 8.43
C ALA A 194 -18.13 -12.45 7.26
N THR A 195 -18.05 -11.13 7.05
CA THR A 195 -18.71 -10.46 5.92
C THR A 195 -17.67 -10.31 4.80
N PRO A 196 -17.65 -11.17 3.77
CA PRO A 196 -16.59 -11.10 2.77
C PRO A 196 -16.85 -9.91 1.83
N VAL A 197 -15.83 -9.09 1.60
CA VAL A 197 -15.83 -8.16 0.46
C VAL A 197 -15.70 -9.00 -0.82
N LYS A 198 -16.74 -8.98 -1.66
CA LYS A 198 -16.79 -9.74 -2.91
C LYS A 198 -15.77 -9.15 -3.90
N VAL A 199 -14.64 -9.82 -4.13
CA VAL A 199 -13.70 -9.51 -5.21
C VAL A 199 -14.11 -10.31 -6.44
N GLU A 200 -14.13 -9.69 -7.63
CA GLU A 200 -14.40 -10.41 -8.89
C GLU A 200 -13.36 -11.53 -9.07
N LYS A 201 -13.85 -12.74 -9.38
CA LYS A 201 -13.06 -13.99 -9.40
C LYS A 201 -11.84 -13.85 -10.33
N GLY A 202 -10.63 -13.92 -9.76
CA GLY A 202 -9.36 -13.80 -10.49
C GLY A 202 -8.76 -12.39 -10.59
N SER A 203 -9.48 -11.33 -10.19
CA SER A 203 -8.91 -9.98 -10.12
C SER A 203 -8.33 -9.69 -8.73
N THR A 204 -7.23 -8.94 -8.66
CA THR A 204 -6.78 -8.37 -7.39
C THR A 204 -7.73 -7.26 -6.94
N SER A 205 -7.87 -7.04 -5.63
CA SER A 205 -8.62 -5.89 -5.11
C SER A 205 -7.91 -4.54 -5.35
N PHE A 206 -6.65 -4.51 -5.76
CA PHE A 206 -5.90 -3.28 -6.02
C PHE A 206 -6.19 -2.72 -7.41
N THR A 207 -6.25 -1.40 -7.56
CA THR A 207 -6.06 -0.81 -8.90
C THR A 207 -4.57 -0.81 -9.26
N ARG A 208 -4.28 -0.67 -10.56
CA ARG A 208 -2.91 -0.55 -11.04
C ARG A 208 -2.18 0.62 -10.40
N GLU A 209 -2.84 1.76 -10.28
CA GLU A 209 -2.23 2.97 -9.69
C GLU A 209 -1.94 2.79 -8.20
N GLU A 210 -2.83 2.13 -7.45
CA GLU A 210 -2.61 1.80 -6.04
C GLU A 210 -1.39 0.90 -5.87
N PHE A 211 -1.28 -0.14 -6.70
CA PHE A 211 -0.15 -1.06 -6.67
C PHE A 211 1.17 -0.39 -7.08
N VAL A 212 1.19 0.38 -8.16
CA VAL A 212 2.40 1.11 -8.60
C VAL A 212 2.82 2.16 -7.56
N LYS A 213 1.87 2.78 -6.87
CA LYS A 213 2.18 3.68 -5.75
C LYS A 213 2.82 2.91 -4.58
N TRP A 214 2.30 1.73 -4.26
CA TRP A 214 2.88 0.88 -3.23
C TRP A 214 4.29 0.42 -3.62
N LEU A 215 4.50 -0.08 -4.85
CA LEU A 215 5.83 -0.42 -5.37
C LEU A 215 6.83 0.72 -5.17
N LYS A 216 6.47 1.96 -5.51
CA LYS A 216 7.36 3.12 -5.32
C LYS A 216 7.74 3.38 -3.85
N SER A 217 6.90 2.97 -2.90
CA SER A 217 7.19 3.07 -1.46
C SER A 217 8.14 2.00 -0.93
N THR A 218 8.45 0.98 -1.75
CA THR A 218 9.37 -0.09 -1.38
C THR A 218 10.83 0.26 -1.69
N VAL A 219 11.12 1.38 -2.36
CA VAL A 219 12.49 1.78 -2.70
C VAL A 219 13.32 2.00 -1.43
N GLY A 220 14.53 1.43 -1.38
CA GLY A 220 15.41 1.47 -0.22
C GLY A 220 15.03 0.46 0.88
N LYS A 221 14.04 -0.40 0.64
CA LYS A 221 13.65 -1.49 1.55
C LYS A 221 14.24 -2.83 1.08
N GLN A 222 14.39 -3.79 1.99
CA GLN A 222 14.84 -5.16 1.72
C GLN A 222 13.69 -6.12 1.99
N TYR A 223 13.57 -7.17 1.18
CA TYR A 223 12.51 -8.16 1.31
C TYR A 223 13.07 -9.56 1.14
N ASP A 224 12.79 -10.41 2.12
CA ASP A 224 13.15 -11.82 2.12
C ASP A 224 11.85 -12.61 2.31
N TYR A 225 11.27 -13.10 1.20
CA TYR A 225 9.90 -13.61 1.20
C TYR A 225 9.83 -15.04 1.75
N ASP A 226 10.84 -15.85 1.45
CA ASP A 226 10.90 -17.27 1.81
C ASP A 226 12.00 -17.62 2.82
N LEU A 227 12.87 -16.65 3.18
CA LEU A 227 13.95 -16.79 4.17
C LEU A 227 15.07 -17.70 3.71
N TYR A 228 15.12 -17.93 2.40
CA TYR A 228 16.13 -18.72 1.73
C TYR A 228 16.94 -17.82 0.80
N ALA A 229 18.23 -17.72 1.10
CA ALA A 229 19.17 -16.83 0.42
C ALA A 229 18.83 -15.33 0.55
N ALA A 230 18.25 -14.88 1.65
CA ALA A 230 18.10 -13.47 2.00
C ALA A 230 17.34 -12.62 0.95
N PHE A 231 17.97 -11.63 0.32
CA PHE A 231 17.27 -10.59 -0.44
C PHE A 231 17.37 -10.82 -1.95
N GLN A 232 16.70 -11.83 -2.50
CA GLN A 232 16.78 -12.17 -3.93
C GLN A 232 15.78 -11.38 -4.80
N CYS A 233 15.94 -11.46 -6.12
CA CYS A 233 15.01 -10.84 -7.07
C CYS A 233 13.62 -11.51 -7.00
N VAL A 234 13.60 -12.84 -6.81
CA VAL A 234 12.37 -13.64 -6.67
C VAL A 234 11.60 -13.31 -5.38
N ASP A 235 12.28 -12.93 -4.30
CA ASP A 235 11.64 -12.47 -3.07
C ASP A 235 10.83 -11.21 -3.31
N TYR A 236 11.45 -10.21 -3.93
CA TYR A 236 10.77 -8.96 -4.22
C TYR A 236 9.62 -9.14 -5.24
N ALA A 237 9.78 -10.03 -6.21
CA ALA A 237 8.70 -10.44 -7.11
C ALA A 237 7.52 -11.03 -6.33
N ASN A 238 7.80 -11.97 -5.42
CA ASN A 238 6.80 -12.64 -4.58
C ASN A 238 6.13 -11.70 -3.58
N VAL A 239 6.85 -10.75 -3.00
CA VAL A 239 6.28 -9.69 -2.17
C VAL A 239 5.23 -8.88 -2.93
N GLY A 240 5.52 -8.50 -4.18
CA GLY A 240 4.53 -7.82 -5.02
C GLY A 240 3.36 -8.72 -5.43
N TRP A 241 3.62 -9.99 -5.73
CA TRP A 241 2.57 -10.93 -6.15
C TRP A 241 1.62 -11.26 -5.00
N ASP A 242 2.15 -11.53 -3.81
CA ASP A 242 1.39 -11.78 -2.59
C ASP A 242 0.55 -10.55 -2.20
N LYS A 243 1.08 -9.34 -2.40
CA LYS A 243 0.30 -8.10 -2.18
C LYS A 243 -0.95 -8.05 -3.06
N LEU A 244 -0.88 -8.57 -4.28
CA LEU A 244 -1.98 -8.58 -5.23
C LEU A 244 -2.96 -9.73 -4.99
N PHE A 245 -2.46 -10.94 -4.74
CA PHE A 245 -3.24 -12.18 -4.83
C PHE A 245 -3.21 -13.03 -3.56
N GLY A 246 -2.41 -12.66 -2.55
CA GLY A 246 -2.34 -13.35 -1.26
C GLY A 246 -1.52 -14.65 -1.27
N HIS A 247 -0.76 -14.91 -2.33
CA HIS A 247 0.19 -16.02 -2.42
C HIS A 247 1.40 -15.65 -3.26
N GLY A 248 2.48 -16.43 -3.15
CA GLY A 248 3.67 -16.29 -3.99
C GLY A 248 3.57 -17.02 -5.34
N LEU A 249 4.53 -16.70 -6.20
CA LEU A 249 4.89 -17.39 -7.42
C LEU A 249 5.86 -18.56 -7.10
N LYS A 250 6.01 -19.48 -8.05
CA LYS A 250 6.97 -20.60 -7.99
C LYS A 250 7.95 -20.59 -9.16
N GLY A 251 9.05 -21.32 -9.02
CA GLY A 251 10.13 -21.47 -10.01
C GLY A 251 11.44 -21.86 -9.32
N ASN A 252 12.34 -22.57 -10.01
CA ASN A 252 13.68 -22.84 -9.47
C ASN A 252 14.57 -21.59 -9.62
N GLY A 253 14.39 -20.84 -10.70
CA GLY A 253 14.91 -19.48 -10.88
C GLY A 253 13.83 -18.51 -11.38
N ALA A 254 14.20 -17.24 -11.50
CA ALA A 254 13.33 -16.19 -12.02
C ALA A 254 12.82 -16.52 -13.43
N LYS A 255 13.66 -17.13 -14.28
CA LYS A 255 13.31 -17.50 -15.66
C LYS A 255 12.14 -18.48 -15.77
N ASP A 256 11.88 -19.26 -14.73
CA ASP A 256 10.84 -20.30 -14.74
C ASP A 256 9.45 -19.74 -14.41
N ILE A 257 9.37 -18.53 -13.85
CA ILE A 257 8.13 -17.90 -13.38
C ILE A 257 7.03 -17.90 -14.46
N PRO A 258 7.30 -17.57 -15.74
CA PRO A 258 6.27 -17.54 -16.77
C PRO A 258 5.76 -18.93 -17.20
N PHE A 259 6.49 -20.01 -16.88
CA PHE A 259 6.36 -21.30 -17.57
C PHE A 259 6.02 -22.49 -16.69
N ASN A 260 6.32 -22.45 -15.40
CA ASN A 260 5.99 -23.58 -14.53
C ASN A 260 4.48 -23.75 -14.39
N ASP A 261 4.06 -25.01 -14.21
CA ASP A 261 2.65 -25.39 -14.25
C ASP A 261 1.82 -24.74 -13.15
N TYR A 262 2.39 -24.58 -11.94
CA TYR A 262 1.74 -23.91 -10.83
C TYR A 262 1.35 -22.47 -11.20
N ASN A 263 2.31 -21.67 -11.68
CA ASN A 263 2.05 -20.29 -12.07
C ASN A 263 1.13 -20.20 -13.28
N LYS A 264 1.30 -21.07 -14.29
CA LYS A 264 0.43 -21.09 -15.47
C LYS A 264 -1.03 -21.34 -15.10
N ASP A 265 -1.30 -22.22 -14.14
CA ASP A 265 -2.65 -22.46 -13.66
C ASP A 265 -3.26 -21.21 -13.01
N LYS A 266 -2.51 -20.56 -12.11
CA LYS A 266 -2.91 -19.31 -11.46
C LYS A 266 -3.15 -18.18 -12.47
N PHE A 267 -2.25 -18.02 -13.44
CA PHE A 267 -2.30 -16.96 -14.44
C PHE A 267 -3.54 -17.02 -15.32
N LYS A 268 -4.16 -18.20 -15.54
CA LYS A 268 -5.46 -18.31 -16.24
C LYS A 268 -6.46 -17.29 -15.68
N ASN A 269 -6.49 -17.17 -14.35
CA ASN A 269 -7.41 -16.30 -13.65
C ASN A 269 -6.79 -14.96 -13.24
N GLU A 270 -5.50 -14.90 -12.92
CA GLU A 270 -4.86 -13.75 -12.26
C GLU A 270 -4.13 -12.78 -13.19
N ALA A 271 -3.67 -13.23 -14.37
CA ALA A 271 -2.76 -12.43 -15.19
C ALA A 271 -2.83 -12.75 -16.69
N THR A 272 -2.00 -12.08 -17.47
CA THR A 272 -1.72 -12.43 -18.86
C THR A 272 -0.23 -12.34 -19.09
N VAL A 273 0.36 -13.40 -19.66
CA VAL A 273 1.79 -13.45 -19.97
C VAL A 273 1.99 -13.01 -21.42
N TYR A 274 2.90 -12.07 -21.63
CA TYR A 274 3.30 -11.58 -22.95
C TYR A 274 4.78 -11.89 -23.17
N LYS A 275 5.13 -12.48 -24.33
CA LYS A 275 6.52 -12.51 -24.78
C LYS A 275 6.85 -11.15 -25.38
N ASN A 276 8.05 -10.64 -25.11
CA ASN A 276 8.49 -9.38 -25.70
C ASN A 276 8.54 -9.45 -27.23
N THR A 277 8.17 -8.36 -27.88
CA THR A 277 8.31 -8.12 -29.33
C THR A 277 8.74 -6.67 -29.55
N PRO A 278 9.30 -6.29 -30.71
CA PRO A 278 9.69 -4.90 -30.97
C PRO A 278 8.55 -3.87 -30.84
N SER A 279 7.30 -4.31 -30.93
CA SER A 279 6.10 -3.46 -30.78
C SER A 279 5.44 -3.57 -29.40
N PHE A 280 5.93 -4.45 -28.54
CA PHE A 280 5.35 -4.65 -27.22
C PHE A 280 5.69 -3.47 -26.30
N LEU A 281 4.66 -2.83 -25.77
CA LEU A 281 4.81 -1.80 -24.73
C LEU A 281 4.42 -2.39 -23.37
N ALA A 282 5.43 -2.56 -22.52
CA ALA A 282 5.22 -2.85 -21.11
C ALA A 282 4.42 -1.72 -20.45
N LYS A 283 3.80 -2.02 -19.31
CA LYS A 283 3.06 -1.01 -18.56
C LYS A 283 3.48 -1.03 -17.09
N PRO A 284 3.37 0.10 -16.39
CA PRO A 284 3.56 0.12 -14.95
C PRO A 284 2.65 -0.91 -14.25
N GLY A 285 3.25 -1.69 -13.35
CA GLY A 285 2.63 -2.81 -12.64
C GLY A 285 2.71 -4.15 -13.36
N ASP A 286 3.37 -4.24 -14.53
CA ASP A 286 3.74 -5.53 -15.12
C ASP A 286 4.98 -6.09 -14.38
N LEU A 287 5.02 -7.40 -14.15
CA LEU A 287 6.20 -8.12 -13.67
C LEU A 287 7.01 -8.57 -14.89
N VAL A 288 8.22 -8.07 -15.03
CA VAL A 288 9.13 -8.43 -16.13
C VAL A 288 10.07 -9.55 -15.67
N VAL A 289 10.27 -10.54 -16.54
CA VAL A 289 11.16 -11.68 -16.33
C VAL A 289 12.15 -11.75 -17.49
N TRP A 290 13.44 -11.77 -17.18
CA TRP A 290 14.52 -12.07 -18.11
C TRP A 290 14.88 -13.57 -18.03
N GLY A 291 15.19 -14.14 -19.20
CA GLY A 291 15.58 -15.54 -19.34
C GLY A 291 17.00 -15.84 -18.85
N GLU A 292 17.53 -16.98 -19.27
CA GLU A 292 18.83 -17.50 -18.83
C GLU A 292 20.03 -16.66 -19.24
N GLN A 293 19.85 -15.68 -20.14
CA GLN A 293 20.89 -14.74 -20.50
C GLN A 293 21.29 -13.81 -19.34
N MET A 294 20.52 -13.79 -18.25
CA MET A 294 20.81 -13.01 -17.04
C MET A 294 20.96 -13.91 -15.79
N GLY A 295 21.58 -13.35 -14.74
CA GLY A 295 21.61 -13.97 -13.42
C GLY A 295 22.32 -15.33 -13.40
N TYR A 296 23.41 -15.50 -14.15
CA TYR A 296 24.16 -16.76 -14.25
C TYR A 296 23.28 -17.98 -14.62
N GLY A 297 22.30 -17.77 -15.51
CA GLY A 297 21.41 -18.84 -15.98
C GLY A 297 20.13 -19.02 -15.15
N TRP A 298 19.99 -18.32 -14.01
CA TRP A 298 18.76 -18.31 -13.19
C TRP A 298 17.71 -17.31 -13.68
N GLY A 299 18.12 -16.38 -14.54
CA GLY A 299 17.32 -15.24 -14.98
C GLY A 299 17.23 -14.12 -13.95
N HIS A 300 16.39 -13.13 -14.25
CA HIS A 300 16.13 -12.01 -13.34
C HIS A 300 14.66 -11.61 -13.42
N VAL A 301 14.14 -10.99 -12.36
CA VAL A 301 12.73 -10.57 -12.29
C VAL A 301 12.60 -9.23 -11.58
N ALA A 302 11.71 -8.36 -12.09
CA ALA A 302 11.52 -7.02 -11.55
C ALA A 302 10.10 -6.47 -11.82
N TRP A 303 9.70 -5.43 -11.07
CA TRP A 303 8.41 -4.76 -11.27
C TRP A 303 8.56 -3.49 -12.10
N VAL A 304 7.86 -3.41 -13.24
CA VAL A 304 7.87 -2.23 -14.12
C VAL A 304 7.13 -1.05 -13.46
N VAL A 305 7.74 0.13 -13.44
CA VAL A 305 7.12 1.38 -12.95
C VAL A 305 7.02 2.49 -14.00
N GLU A 306 7.75 2.36 -15.11
CA GLU A 306 7.71 3.23 -16.29
C GLU A 306 8.11 2.41 -17.53
N ALA A 307 7.58 2.74 -18.70
CA ALA A 307 7.95 2.10 -19.96
C ALA A 307 7.75 3.05 -21.15
N THR A 308 8.69 2.99 -22.09
CA THR A 308 8.53 3.44 -23.48
C THR A 308 8.65 2.21 -24.40
N LEU A 309 8.74 2.41 -25.72
CA LEU A 309 9.08 1.32 -26.65
C LEU A 309 10.57 0.98 -26.63
N ASP A 310 11.42 1.89 -26.12
CA ASP A 310 12.88 1.71 -26.13
C ASP A 310 13.41 1.16 -24.81
N TYR A 311 12.77 1.51 -23.69
CA TYR A 311 13.23 1.12 -22.37
C TYR A 311 12.09 0.90 -21.37
N ILE A 312 12.42 0.17 -20.30
CA ILE A 312 11.62 0.07 -19.09
C ILE A 312 12.40 0.65 -17.92
N VAL A 313 11.68 1.18 -16.93
CA VAL A 313 12.22 1.44 -15.60
C VAL A 313 11.53 0.50 -14.64
N VAL A 314 12.33 -0.23 -13.88
CA VAL A 314 11.87 -1.23 -12.93
C VAL A 314 12.29 -0.87 -11.51
N LEU A 315 11.58 -1.46 -10.57
CA LEU A 315 12.06 -1.67 -9.20
C LEU A 315 12.48 -3.12 -9.07
N GLU A 316 13.67 -3.34 -8.52
CA GLU A 316 14.29 -4.66 -8.45
C GLU A 316 15.21 -4.78 -7.25
N GLN A 317 15.49 -6.02 -6.86
CA GLN A 317 16.40 -6.40 -5.79
C GLN A 317 17.39 -7.45 -6.32
N ASN A 318 18.58 -7.53 -5.73
CA ASN A 318 19.67 -8.41 -6.14
C ASN A 318 20.14 -8.26 -7.60
N TRP A 319 20.21 -7.03 -8.10
CA TRP A 319 20.81 -6.76 -9.42
C TRP A 319 22.34 -6.68 -9.34
N LEU A 320 22.87 -6.16 -8.23
CA LEU A 320 24.31 -5.98 -8.01
C LEU A 320 24.96 -7.20 -7.34
N GLY A 321 24.21 -8.29 -7.16
CA GLY A 321 24.68 -9.48 -6.45
C GLY A 321 24.78 -9.30 -4.93
N GLY A 322 24.14 -8.26 -4.37
CA GLY A 322 24.19 -7.96 -2.94
C GLY A 322 23.05 -8.57 -2.12
N GLY A 323 22.26 -9.48 -2.70
CA GLY A 323 21.10 -10.10 -2.06
C GLY A 323 21.44 -11.01 -0.88
N TRP A 324 22.53 -11.78 -1.00
CA TRP A 324 23.08 -12.61 0.08
C TRP A 324 24.61 -12.51 0.09
N THR A 325 25.17 -12.02 1.19
CA THR A 325 26.62 -11.77 1.32
C THR A 325 27.21 -12.26 2.63
N SER A 326 26.39 -12.67 3.61
CA SER A 326 26.88 -13.16 4.90
C SER A 326 25.86 -14.08 5.57
N GLY A 327 26.36 -14.94 6.47
CA GLY A 327 25.56 -15.89 7.23
C GLY A 327 25.18 -17.16 6.47
N PRO A 328 24.46 -18.07 7.12
CA PRO A 328 23.94 -19.28 6.48
C PRO A 328 23.02 -18.95 5.31
N ILE A 329 22.85 -19.90 4.38
CA ILE A 329 21.93 -19.71 3.25
C ILE A 329 20.48 -19.54 3.73
N ASN A 330 20.09 -20.25 4.78
CA ASN A 330 18.81 -20.04 5.45
C ASN A 330 18.98 -18.91 6.46
N ASN A 331 18.18 -17.83 6.34
CA ASN A 331 18.23 -16.69 7.25
C ASN A 331 19.57 -15.92 7.26
N GLY A 332 20.25 -15.89 6.10
CA GLY A 332 21.44 -15.06 5.89
C GLY A 332 21.10 -13.57 5.76
N THR A 333 22.09 -12.76 5.39
CA THR A 333 21.88 -11.33 5.17
C THR A 333 22.59 -10.84 3.90
N GLY A 334 22.14 -9.69 3.40
CA GLY A 334 22.69 -8.97 2.27
C GLY A 334 22.55 -7.46 2.43
N TRP A 335 23.26 -6.69 1.63
CA TRP A 335 23.21 -5.22 1.70
C TRP A 335 22.30 -4.61 0.64
N GLU A 336 21.93 -5.36 -0.40
CA GLU A 336 21.17 -4.80 -1.50
C GLU A 336 19.71 -4.57 -1.11
N THR A 337 19.21 -3.39 -1.44
CA THR A 337 17.83 -2.96 -1.25
C THR A 337 17.11 -2.94 -2.60
N VAL A 338 15.79 -2.79 -2.57
CA VAL A 338 15.01 -2.48 -3.76
C VAL A 338 15.45 -1.14 -4.32
N THR A 339 15.97 -1.16 -5.55
CA THR A 339 16.46 0.02 -6.25
C THR A 339 15.68 0.24 -7.54
N ARG A 340 15.74 1.47 -8.05
CA ARG A 340 15.14 1.85 -9.33
C ARG A 340 16.20 1.82 -10.43
N ARG A 341 16.00 1.03 -11.48
CA ARG A 341 16.93 0.96 -12.63
C ARG A 341 16.21 1.02 -13.97
N LYS A 342 16.92 1.54 -14.96
CA LYS A 342 16.49 1.57 -16.36
C LYS A 342 17.15 0.40 -17.09
N HIS A 343 16.34 -0.37 -17.80
CA HIS A 343 16.78 -1.46 -18.67
C HIS A 343 16.23 -1.26 -20.07
N GLU A 344 16.98 -1.70 -21.08
CA GLU A 344 16.48 -1.79 -22.46
C GLU A 344 15.63 -3.05 -22.62
N TYR A 345 14.83 -3.10 -23.69
CA TYR A 345 14.14 -4.34 -24.05
C TYR A 345 15.13 -5.33 -24.68
N ASP A 346 14.92 -6.61 -24.41
CA ASP A 346 15.68 -7.75 -24.89
C ASP A 346 14.72 -8.79 -25.48
N THR A 347 15.22 -9.61 -26.39
CA THR A 347 14.55 -10.72 -27.06
C THR A 347 14.05 -11.82 -26.12
N GLN A 348 14.78 -12.10 -25.03
CA GLN A 348 14.41 -13.09 -24.02
C GLN A 348 13.80 -12.44 -22.77
N MET A 349 12.66 -11.78 -22.98
CA MET A 349 11.87 -11.16 -21.92
C MET A 349 10.41 -11.57 -21.99
N TRP A 350 9.81 -11.75 -20.81
CA TRP A 350 8.39 -11.99 -20.64
C TRP A 350 7.81 -10.99 -19.64
N PHE A 351 6.59 -10.54 -19.92
CA PHE A 351 5.87 -9.59 -19.09
C PHE A 351 4.58 -10.24 -18.61
N ILE A 352 4.49 -10.43 -17.30
CA ILE A 352 3.30 -10.95 -16.64
C ILE A 352 2.51 -9.73 -16.17
N ARG A 353 1.34 -9.52 -16.79
CA ARG A 353 0.47 -8.39 -16.49
C ARG A 353 -0.66 -8.84 -15.56
N PRO A 354 -0.65 -8.42 -14.28
CA PRO A 354 -1.74 -8.74 -13.35
C PRO A 354 -3.08 -8.16 -13.81
N LYS A 355 -4.17 -8.89 -13.53
CA LYS A 355 -5.54 -8.40 -13.70
C LYS A 355 -5.94 -7.54 -12.50
N PHE A 356 -5.75 -6.23 -12.66
CA PHE A 356 -6.10 -5.22 -11.66
C PHE A 356 -7.62 -5.00 -11.55
N SER A 357 -8.09 -4.62 -10.35
CA SER A 357 -9.49 -4.21 -10.18
C SER A 357 -9.82 -2.96 -10.98
N ASN A 358 -11.04 -2.92 -11.50
CA ASN A 358 -11.58 -1.80 -12.24
C ASN A 358 -12.38 -0.83 -11.32
N LYS A 359 -12.01 -0.63 -10.05
CA LYS A 359 -12.78 0.15 -9.03
C LYS A 359 -13.27 1.55 -9.45
N LYS A 360 -12.77 2.12 -10.55
CA LYS A 360 -13.38 3.28 -11.24
C LYS A 360 -14.81 3.01 -11.76
N ALA A 361 -15.21 1.76 -12.00
CA ALA A 361 -16.55 1.38 -12.47
C ALA A 361 -17.57 1.22 -11.32
N GLU A 362 -17.18 0.64 -10.19
CA GLU A 362 -18.08 0.40 -9.04
C GLU A 362 -18.42 1.69 -8.26
N SER A 363 -17.49 2.66 -8.22
CA SER A 363 -17.74 3.96 -7.59
C SER A 363 -18.73 4.85 -8.37
N LYS A 364 -19.04 4.54 -9.63
CA LYS A 364 -20.10 5.21 -10.40
C LYS A 364 -21.50 4.70 -10.03
N LEU A 365 -21.63 3.43 -9.63
CA LEU A 365 -22.92 2.83 -9.26
C LEU A 365 -23.35 3.19 -7.83
N LEU A 366 -22.40 3.34 -6.89
CA LEU A 366 -22.69 3.71 -5.48
C LEU A 366 -22.82 5.23 -5.23
N LYS A 367 -22.47 6.09 -6.21
CA LYS A 367 -22.62 7.56 -6.11
C LYS A 367 -23.99 8.10 -6.53
N LYS A 368 -25.01 7.24 -6.66
CA LYS A 368 -26.38 7.67 -6.94
C LYS A 368 -27.16 8.13 -5.68
N SER A 369 -26.60 8.01 -4.47
CA SER A 369 -27.35 8.27 -3.22
C SER A 369 -26.71 9.25 -2.23
N LYS A 370 -25.71 10.07 -2.59
CA LYS A 370 -25.31 11.23 -1.77
C LYS A 370 -24.98 12.43 -2.65
N GLU A 371 -25.60 13.56 -2.34
CA GLU A 371 -25.50 14.84 -3.05
C GLU A 371 -24.05 15.25 -3.34
N LYS A 372 -23.79 15.58 -4.59
CA LYS A 372 -22.48 16.02 -5.11
C LYS A 372 -22.14 17.42 -4.58
N LYS A 373 -21.07 17.56 -3.80
CA LYS A 373 -20.25 18.78 -3.84
C LYS A 373 -19.49 18.79 -5.18
N LYS A 374 -19.81 19.75 -6.06
CA LYS A 374 -19.15 19.98 -7.36
C LYS A 374 -17.65 20.23 -7.15
N GLU A 375 -16.79 19.43 -7.79
CA GLU A 375 -15.39 19.80 -8.01
C GLU A 375 -15.34 21.10 -8.83
N LYS A 376 -14.45 22.02 -8.45
CA LYS A 376 -14.31 23.31 -9.13
C LYS A 376 -13.81 23.08 -10.55
N GLN A 377 -14.60 23.51 -11.54
CA GLN A 377 -14.19 23.52 -12.95
C GLN A 377 -12.99 24.45 -13.13
N ILE A 378 -11.90 23.93 -13.69
CA ILE A 378 -10.67 24.69 -13.98
C ILE A 378 -10.34 24.79 -15.48
N THR A 379 -11.11 24.12 -16.34
CA THR A 379 -10.93 24.14 -17.80
C THR A 379 -12.25 24.48 -18.48
N TRP A 380 -12.17 25.37 -19.47
CA TRP A 380 -13.28 25.78 -20.30
C TRP A 380 -12.90 25.63 -21.77
N ASN A 381 -13.78 25.04 -22.57
CA ASN A 381 -13.62 24.88 -24.02
C ASN A 381 -13.95 26.18 -24.77
N TRP A 382 -13.51 27.31 -24.22
CA TRP A 382 -13.69 28.62 -24.85
C TRP A 382 -12.64 28.79 -25.94
N LYS A 383 -13.10 29.29 -27.08
CA LYS A 383 -12.27 29.54 -28.24
C LYS A 383 -11.98 31.04 -28.36
N GLY A 384 -10.88 31.36 -29.00
CA GLY A 384 -10.52 32.74 -29.25
C GLY A 384 -9.19 32.84 -29.97
N ARG A 385 -8.84 34.06 -30.33
CA ARG A 385 -7.51 34.42 -30.83
C ARG A 385 -6.78 35.22 -29.77
N PHE A 386 -5.60 34.77 -29.38
CA PHE A 386 -4.71 35.52 -28.51
C PHE A 386 -3.60 36.13 -29.34
N THR A 387 -3.41 37.45 -29.23
CA THR A 387 -2.31 38.19 -29.84
C THR A 387 -1.41 38.72 -28.74
N THR A 388 -0.14 38.33 -28.72
CA THR A 388 0.82 38.68 -27.67
C THR A 388 1.28 40.13 -27.80
N ASN A 389 1.60 40.80 -26.69
CA ASN A 389 2.29 42.11 -26.68
C ASN A 389 3.72 42.02 -26.12
N THR A 390 4.16 40.79 -25.83
CA THR A 390 5.46 40.47 -25.26
C THR A 390 5.83 39.04 -25.68
N THR A 391 7.08 38.64 -25.45
CA THR A 391 7.52 37.26 -25.75
C THR A 391 6.96 36.28 -24.71
N ILE A 392 6.22 35.27 -25.17
CA ILE A 392 5.61 34.23 -24.33
C ILE A 392 6.25 32.87 -24.61
N LYS A 393 6.80 32.27 -23.56
CA LYS A 393 7.30 30.88 -23.59
C LYS A 393 6.16 29.92 -23.87
N VAL A 394 6.35 29.04 -24.85
CA VAL A 394 5.40 27.97 -25.18
C VAL A 394 5.81 26.66 -24.51
N ARG A 395 4.83 25.86 -24.09
CA ARG A 395 5.02 24.61 -23.35
C ARG A 395 4.17 23.48 -23.90
N ARG A 396 4.57 22.25 -23.60
CA ARG A 396 3.82 21.03 -23.97
C ARG A 396 2.70 20.68 -22.98
N SER A 397 2.55 21.40 -21.87
CA SER A 397 1.43 21.28 -20.92
C SER A 397 1.12 22.62 -20.24
N PRO A 398 -0.11 22.84 -19.71
CA PRO A 398 -0.53 24.11 -19.10
C PRO A 398 -0.01 24.22 -17.66
N SER A 399 1.31 24.24 -17.48
CA SER A 399 1.95 24.27 -16.17
C SER A 399 3.30 24.95 -16.25
N LEU A 400 3.70 25.65 -15.18
CA LEU A 400 5.06 26.19 -15.06
C LEU A 400 6.13 25.09 -15.05
N LYS A 401 5.75 23.85 -14.72
CA LYS A 401 6.62 22.66 -14.78
C LYS A 401 6.56 21.93 -16.13
N GLY A 402 5.73 22.37 -17.06
CA GLY A 402 5.62 21.75 -18.38
C GLY A 402 6.85 22.00 -19.24
N SER A 403 7.31 20.99 -19.98
CA SER A 403 8.46 21.09 -20.87
C SER A 403 8.32 22.29 -21.83
N VAL A 404 9.32 23.16 -21.83
CA VAL A 404 9.39 24.37 -22.66
C VAL A 404 9.84 23.95 -24.05
N VAL A 405 9.21 24.47 -25.10
CA VAL A 405 9.66 24.25 -26.48
C VAL A 405 10.89 25.12 -26.78
N PRO A 406 11.70 24.81 -27.80
CA PRO A 406 12.84 25.64 -28.21
C PRO A 406 12.47 27.12 -28.33
N SER A 407 13.41 28.03 -28.06
CA SER A 407 13.15 29.48 -28.07
C SER A 407 12.73 30.00 -29.43
N SER A 408 13.12 29.33 -30.52
CA SER A 408 12.66 29.60 -31.89
C SER A 408 11.14 29.47 -32.06
N ASP A 409 10.49 28.66 -31.21
CA ASP A 409 9.06 28.36 -31.30
C ASP A 409 8.22 29.18 -30.29
N TRP A 410 8.83 30.11 -29.56
CA TRP A 410 8.09 30.97 -28.64
C TRP A 410 7.20 31.96 -29.40
N LEU A 411 6.14 32.46 -28.75
CA LEU A 411 5.32 33.51 -29.34
C LEU A 411 5.99 34.86 -29.08
N LEU A 412 6.54 35.48 -30.11
CA LEU A 412 7.12 36.82 -30.04
C LEU A 412 6.03 37.89 -29.95
N SER A 413 6.39 39.14 -29.63
CA SER A 413 5.44 40.25 -29.58
C SER A 413 4.70 40.42 -30.93
N ASN A 414 3.40 40.74 -30.87
CA ASN A 414 2.47 40.87 -32.00
C ASN A 414 2.18 39.59 -32.80
N GLN A 415 2.62 38.42 -32.34
CA GLN A 415 2.21 37.14 -32.93
C GLN A 415 0.86 36.68 -32.36
N TRP A 416 0.15 35.85 -33.13
CA TRP A 416 -1.18 35.38 -32.74
C TRP A 416 -1.34 33.86 -32.86
N VAL A 417 -2.19 33.31 -32.00
CA VAL A 417 -2.61 31.91 -32.03
C VAL A 417 -4.11 31.79 -31.78
N ASP A 418 -4.77 30.88 -32.50
CA ASP A 418 -6.14 30.48 -32.20
C ASP A 418 -6.11 29.36 -31.16
N PHE A 419 -6.79 29.57 -30.03
CA PHE A 419 -6.89 28.59 -28.95
C PHE A 419 -8.27 27.94 -28.89
N VAL A 420 -8.30 26.71 -28.38
CA VAL A 420 -9.50 25.86 -28.32
C VAL A 420 -10.03 25.63 -26.90
N SER A 421 -9.21 25.93 -25.90
CA SER A 421 -9.60 25.86 -24.49
C SER A 421 -8.69 26.71 -23.64
N ILE A 422 -9.20 27.13 -22.48
CA ILE A 422 -8.43 27.79 -21.43
C ILE A 422 -8.41 26.94 -20.15
N THR A 423 -7.33 27.00 -19.39
CA THR A 423 -7.18 26.25 -18.12
C THR A 423 -6.52 27.11 -17.04
N LYS A 424 -7.03 27.04 -15.80
CA LYS A 424 -6.36 27.61 -14.62
C LYS A 424 -5.39 26.60 -14.03
N LYS A 425 -4.12 26.96 -13.93
CA LYS A 425 -3.10 26.11 -13.28
C LYS A 425 -1.87 26.92 -12.89
N ASP A 426 -1.29 26.57 -11.75
CA ASP A 426 -0.07 27.19 -11.19
C ASP A 426 -0.17 28.72 -11.01
N GLY A 427 -1.38 29.26 -10.81
CA GLY A 427 -1.63 30.70 -10.70
C GLY A 427 -1.73 31.45 -12.04
N TYR A 428 -1.88 30.74 -13.17
CA TYR A 428 -1.99 31.34 -14.51
C TYR A 428 -3.21 30.82 -15.27
N TRP A 429 -3.67 31.64 -16.21
CA TRP A 429 -4.56 31.23 -17.29
C TRP A 429 -3.74 30.74 -18.47
N TRP A 430 -4.01 29.53 -18.94
CA TRP A 430 -3.31 28.88 -20.05
C TRP A 430 -4.24 28.72 -21.24
N ALA A 431 -3.79 29.08 -22.45
CA ALA A 431 -4.47 28.77 -23.70
C ALA A 431 -3.89 27.50 -24.33
N LYS A 432 -4.76 26.59 -24.78
CA LYS A 432 -4.39 25.42 -25.59
C LYS A 432 -4.56 25.75 -27.07
N PHE A 433 -3.49 25.68 -27.85
CA PHE A 433 -3.50 26.08 -29.26
C PHE A 433 -2.68 25.11 -30.13
N LYS A 434 -2.82 25.22 -31.45
CA LYS A 434 -1.92 24.62 -32.45
C LYS A 434 -1.21 25.74 -33.19
N TYR A 435 0.05 25.55 -33.58
CA TYR A 435 0.73 26.53 -34.43
C TYR A 435 0.00 26.64 -35.77
N PRO A 436 -0.35 27.86 -36.23
CA PRO A 436 -0.98 28.04 -37.54
C PRO A 436 -0.14 27.50 -38.70
N THR A 437 1.19 27.59 -38.57
CA THR A 437 2.17 27.17 -39.57
C THR A 437 2.45 25.67 -39.57
N ASN A 438 2.11 24.95 -38.49
CA ASN A 438 2.32 23.50 -38.38
C ASN A 438 1.31 22.84 -37.41
N PRO A 439 0.04 22.68 -37.82
CA PRO A 439 -1.00 22.12 -36.96
C PRO A 439 -0.86 20.61 -36.69
N SER A 440 -0.01 19.90 -37.44
CA SER A 440 0.33 18.48 -37.24
C SER A 440 1.20 18.24 -36.01
N SER A 441 1.96 19.23 -35.55
CA SER A 441 2.83 19.13 -34.36
C SER A 441 2.08 18.98 -33.03
N GLY A 442 0.75 18.93 -33.06
CA GLY A 442 -0.08 18.73 -31.89
C GLY A 442 -0.38 20.03 -31.14
N TYR A 443 -0.86 19.89 -29.91
CA TYR A 443 -1.27 21.02 -29.09
C TYR A 443 -0.15 21.50 -28.17
N PHE A 444 -0.10 22.82 -28.04
CA PHE A 444 0.81 23.52 -27.16
C PHE A 444 0.05 24.48 -26.25
N TYR A 445 0.76 25.02 -25.29
CA TYR A 445 0.21 25.87 -24.25
C TYR A 445 1.03 27.13 -24.07
N CYS A 446 0.36 28.27 -24.04
CA CYS A 446 0.95 29.54 -23.66
C CYS A 446 0.18 30.13 -22.48
N ALA A 447 0.88 30.84 -21.61
CA ALA A 447 0.26 31.55 -20.50
C ALA A 447 -0.28 32.89 -21.01
N LEU A 448 -1.54 33.18 -20.69
CA LEU A 448 -2.27 34.38 -21.09
C LEU A 448 -2.07 35.52 -20.07
N CYS A 449 -2.07 35.20 -18.78
CA CYS A 449 -1.86 36.11 -17.66
C CYS A 449 -1.72 35.33 -16.34
N LYS A 450 -1.28 36.03 -15.29
CA LYS A 450 -1.47 35.61 -13.89
C LYS A 450 -2.94 35.74 -13.51
N ILE A 451 -3.42 34.85 -12.64
CA ILE A 451 -4.76 34.95 -12.05
C ILE A 451 -4.68 35.98 -10.92
N THR A 452 -5.40 37.09 -11.07
CA THR A 452 -5.41 38.20 -10.11
C THR A 452 -6.82 38.62 -9.71
N ASP A 453 -7.84 38.33 -10.54
CA ASP A 453 -9.24 38.54 -10.15
C ASP A 453 -9.59 37.63 -8.98
N LYS A 454 -10.12 38.20 -7.89
CA LYS A 454 -10.53 37.44 -6.69
C LYS A 454 -11.60 36.37 -6.97
N GLN A 455 -12.37 36.57 -8.04
CA GLN A 455 -13.38 35.60 -8.51
C GLN A 455 -12.87 34.74 -9.67
N GLU A 456 -11.58 34.87 -10.01
CA GLU A 456 -10.87 34.14 -11.04
C GLU A 456 -11.63 34.11 -12.38
N ARG A 457 -12.06 35.27 -12.87
CA ARG A 457 -12.76 35.43 -14.16
C ARG A 457 -11.79 35.95 -15.21
N ILE A 458 -11.43 35.10 -16.19
CA ILE A 458 -10.43 35.45 -17.22
C ILE A 458 -10.75 36.75 -17.95
N LYS A 459 -12.04 37.03 -18.25
CA LYS A 459 -12.47 38.23 -18.96
C LYS A 459 -12.23 39.54 -18.19
N LYS A 460 -11.85 39.47 -16.92
CA LYS A 460 -11.50 40.62 -16.07
C LYS A 460 -10.00 40.69 -15.76
N GLU A 461 -9.19 39.78 -16.27
CA GLU A 461 -7.74 39.77 -16.09
C GLU A 461 -7.05 40.69 -17.10
N LYS A 462 -5.86 41.18 -16.74
CA LYS A 462 -4.97 41.89 -17.66
C LYS A 462 -4.06 40.88 -18.38
N TYR A 463 -4.29 40.68 -19.67
CA TYR A 463 -3.51 39.74 -20.48
C TYR A 463 -2.11 40.26 -20.82
N TRP A 464 -1.19 39.34 -21.09
CA TRP A 464 0.08 39.61 -21.76
C TRP A 464 -0.11 39.72 -23.28
N GLY A 465 -1.08 40.52 -23.68
CA GLY A 465 -1.56 40.64 -25.04
C GLY A 465 -3.03 41.07 -25.09
N SER A 466 -3.73 40.69 -26.15
CA SER A 466 -5.17 40.88 -26.32
C SER A 466 -5.85 39.58 -26.76
N ILE A 467 -7.11 39.38 -26.34
CA ILE A 467 -7.91 38.22 -26.73
C ILE A 467 -9.16 38.68 -27.47
N LYS A 468 -9.35 38.17 -28.68
CA LYS A 468 -10.63 38.20 -29.39
C LYS A 468 -11.34 36.87 -29.17
N TRP A 469 -12.35 36.86 -28.29
CA TRP A 469 -13.17 35.69 -28.01
C TRP A 469 -14.03 35.30 -29.22
N LYS A 470 -14.24 33.99 -29.43
CA LYS A 470 -15.09 33.43 -30.48
C LYS A 470 -16.29 32.72 -29.89
#